data_AF-A0A2V9KIM1-F1
#
_entry.id   AF-A0A2V9KIM1-F1
#
_cell.length_a   1.000
_cell.length_b   1.000
_cell.length_c   1.000
_cell.angle_alpha   90.00
_cell.angle_beta   90.00
_cell.angle_gamma   90.00
#
_symmetry.space_group_name_H-M   'P 1'
#
loop_
_entity.id
_entity.type
_entity.pdbx_description
1 polymer ?
#
loop_
_entity_poly.entity_id
_entity_poly.type
_entity_poly.pdbx_seq_one_letter_code
_entity_poly.pdbx_strand_id
1 'polypeptide(L)'
;MINRKLLAKYTIAAFAALAPGCGPVSAQESAAPSPDLGARIVLRNGIRQYLAGDGVLYSYTPDSLRTASSASDRTAAAVKVSSRSSANSLRLEVSALFGPVVTNKIPDWSNDFAEQTGPSYALRDGDTVVVTDLLKYGLSLLNLQAAPAKPVRLLLGTDFDTVYYTPALDILGVDESLNRFKISVSNRASKPVAAYALGNGHAHAVASLVTDFAWLEDDRKLPPGATYSAEYDSEQAGWRAYPASARRPKLVVAAVLFQDGSSEGDATSSSGLTDSRKGQRDQLARVLDILNSVEPSTDEDVAAAIKKLKAQISGLPELSTHLEASASDLVYRAGQQAIKAVALTDLEELEAAPRQYYGTGYLKNRLVAIRDHYSKVQARL
;
A
#
# COMPACT_ATOMS: atom_id res chain seq x y z
N MET A 1 -3.99 -24.16 16.25
CA MET A 1 -4.88 -23.60 15.22
C MET A 1 -4.45 -22.14 15.01
N ILE A 2 -3.49 -21.91 14.11
CA ILE A 2 -2.76 -20.64 13.98
C ILE A 2 -3.50 -19.76 12.97
N ASN A 3 -3.88 -18.55 13.38
CA ASN A 3 -4.75 -17.65 12.61
C ASN A 3 -3.91 -16.88 11.56
N ARG A 4 -4.29 -17.03 10.28
CA ARG A 4 -3.57 -16.63 9.05
C ARG A 4 -3.71 -15.14 8.68
N LYS A 5 -3.39 -14.20 9.58
CA LYS A 5 -3.48 -12.75 9.28
C LYS A 5 -2.23 -11.95 9.73
N LEU A 6 -1.04 -12.50 9.49
CA LEU A 6 0.19 -11.70 9.50
C LEU A 6 0.56 -11.34 8.06
N LEU A 7 1.22 -10.19 7.90
CA LEU A 7 1.79 -9.62 6.66
C LEU A 7 0.84 -8.80 5.78
N ALA A 8 0.57 -7.57 6.21
CA ALA A 8 0.47 -6.43 5.30
C ALA A 8 0.65 -5.15 6.12
N LYS A 9 1.59 -4.29 5.70
CA LYS A 9 1.68 -2.82 5.89
C LYS A 9 3.12 -2.39 6.16
N TYR A 10 3.35 -1.08 5.98
CA TYR A 10 4.55 -0.26 6.26
C TYR A 10 5.27 0.30 5.02
N THR A 11 5.18 1.63 4.84
CA THR A 11 5.72 2.46 3.73
C THR A 11 6.63 3.55 4.27
N ILE A 12 7.63 3.92 3.46
CA ILE A 12 8.34 5.21 3.49
C ILE A 12 8.01 5.97 2.21
N ALA A 13 7.55 7.20 2.33
CA ALA A 13 7.30 8.11 1.21
C ALA A 13 8.18 9.36 1.36
N ALA A 14 9.06 9.60 0.39
CA ALA A 14 9.76 10.87 0.23
C ALA A 14 9.66 11.47 -1.18
N PHE A 15 9.17 10.72 -2.17
CA PHE A 15 9.20 11.17 -3.58
C PHE A 15 7.84 11.53 -4.19
N ALA A 16 6.75 11.44 -3.43
CA ALA A 16 5.46 11.99 -3.84
C ALA A 16 4.83 12.71 -2.65
N ALA A 17 4.72 14.03 -2.73
CA ALA A 17 4.03 14.82 -1.72
C ALA A 17 2.57 14.32 -1.56
N LEU A 18 2.14 14.17 -0.31
CA LEU A 18 0.75 13.94 0.17
C LEU A 18 0.22 12.47 0.15
N ALA A 19 0.51 11.77 1.25
CA ALA A 19 -0.21 10.66 1.96
C ALA A 19 -1.46 9.94 1.36
N PRO A 20 -1.77 8.67 1.77
CA PRO A 20 -0.95 7.66 2.48
C PRO A 20 -1.08 6.18 2.01
N GLY A 21 -0.01 5.39 2.11
CA GLY A 21 -0.11 3.99 2.58
C GLY A 21 0.43 2.84 1.70
N CYS A 22 0.89 1.80 2.42
CA CYS A 22 1.35 0.43 2.09
C CYS A 22 2.67 0.20 1.30
N GLY A 23 3.56 -0.64 1.87
CA GLY A 23 4.68 -1.28 1.18
C GLY A 23 4.25 -2.61 0.52
N PRO A 24 5.15 -3.33 -0.16
CA PRO A 24 4.82 -4.59 -0.84
C PRO A 24 4.48 -5.70 0.16
N VAL A 25 3.45 -6.50 -0.17
CA VAL A 25 3.08 -7.71 0.57
C VAL A 25 4.10 -8.80 0.24
N SER A 26 4.86 -9.28 1.23
CA SER A 26 5.72 -10.46 1.07
C SER A 26 4.89 -11.74 0.99
N ALA A 27 5.29 -12.61 0.08
CA ALA A 27 4.68 -13.89 -0.22
C ALA A 27 4.87 -14.92 0.89
N GLN A 28 3.80 -15.58 1.34
CA GLN A 28 3.60 -17.02 1.09
C GLN A 28 2.15 -17.46 1.39
N GLU A 29 1.48 -17.93 0.33
CA GLU A 29 0.44 -18.97 0.31
C GLU A 29 -0.64 -18.97 1.41
N SER A 30 -1.74 -18.27 1.13
CA SER A 30 -3.07 -18.73 1.53
C SER A 30 -4.02 -18.51 0.36
N ALA A 31 -4.08 -19.50 -0.53
CA ALA A 31 -5.17 -19.63 -1.49
C ALA A 31 -6.48 -19.88 -0.72
N ALA A 32 -7.11 -18.81 -0.23
CA ALA A 32 -8.55 -18.74 -0.40
C ALA A 32 -8.78 -18.71 -1.92
N PRO A 33 -9.76 -19.44 -2.48
CA PRO A 33 -10.04 -19.35 -3.90
C PRO A 33 -10.29 -17.88 -4.22
N SER A 34 -9.42 -17.30 -5.06
CA SER A 34 -9.67 -15.98 -5.62
C SER A 34 -11.03 -16.08 -6.30
N PRO A 35 -11.99 -15.18 -6.01
CA PRO A 35 -13.26 -15.19 -6.71
C PRO A 35 -12.96 -15.08 -8.20
N ASP A 36 -13.69 -15.80 -9.04
CA ASP A 36 -13.40 -15.79 -10.48
C ASP A 36 -13.59 -14.39 -11.09
N LEU A 37 -14.42 -13.54 -10.46
CA LEU A 37 -14.79 -12.21 -10.92
C LEU A 37 -14.61 -11.14 -9.83
N GLY A 38 -14.26 -9.93 -10.27
CA GLY A 38 -14.27 -8.69 -9.49
C GLY A 38 -14.93 -7.56 -10.26
N ALA A 39 -15.18 -6.44 -9.58
CA ALA A 39 -15.77 -5.25 -10.18
C ALA A 39 -14.70 -4.22 -10.52
N ARG A 40 -14.75 -3.71 -11.75
CA ARG A 40 -14.05 -2.52 -12.21
C ARG A 40 -15.06 -1.38 -12.33
N ILE A 41 -14.80 -0.28 -11.64
CA ILE A 41 -15.64 0.90 -11.58
C ILE A 41 -14.91 2.01 -12.32
N VAL A 42 -15.48 2.48 -13.42
CA VAL A 42 -14.89 3.55 -14.23
C VAL A 42 -15.69 4.82 -14.00
N LEU A 43 -15.03 5.80 -13.36
CA LEU A 43 -15.57 7.13 -13.12
C LEU A 43 -15.52 7.96 -14.41
N ARG A 44 -16.34 9.02 -14.48
CA ARG A 44 -16.45 9.92 -15.65
C ARG A 44 -15.13 10.55 -16.10
N ASN A 45 -14.20 10.76 -15.18
CA ASN A 45 -12.86 11.30 -15.46
C ASN A 45 -11.86 10.23 -15.93
N GLY A 46 -12.30 8.99 -16.15
CA GLY A 46 -11.47 7.87 -16.58
C GLY A 46 -10.74 7.16 -15.44
N ILE A 47 -10.86 7.62 -14.19
CA ILE A 47 -10.29 6.94 -13.02
C ILE A 47 -10.97 5.59 -12.85
N ARG A 48 -10.16 4.55 -12.63
CA ARG A 48 -10.60 3.19 -12.37
C ARG A 48 -10.43 2.86 -10.89
N GLN A 49 -11.49 2.35 -10.28
CA GLN A 49 -11.50 1.77 -8.94
C GLN A 49 -11.90 0.29 -9.04
N TYR A 50 -11.50 -0.52 -8.07
CA TYR A 50 -11.68 -1.97 -8.14
C TYR A 50 -12.20 -2.56 -6.84
N LEU A 51 -13.00 -3.61 -6.97
CA LEU A 51 -13.46 -4.48 -5.88
C LEU A 51 -13.09 -5.93 -6.24
N ALA A 52 -12.21 -6.53 -5.45
CA ALA A 52 -11.85 -7.94 -5.59
C ALA A 52 -12.89 -8.80 -4.86
N GLY A 53 -13.79 -9.42 -5.63
CA GLY A 53 -14.79 -10.33 -5.08
C GLY A 53 -15.81 -9.67 -4.16
N ASP A 54 -16.00 -10.23 -2.97
CA ASP A 54 -16.96 -9.77 -1.97
C ASP A 54 -16.38 -8.58 -1.20
N GLY A 55 -17.11 -7.46 -1.20
CA GLY A 55 -16.61 -6.26 -0.56
C GLY A 55 -17.53 -5.06 -0.70
N VAL A 56 -17.04 -3.93 -0.18
CA VAL A 56 -17.72 -2.65 -0.27
C VAL A 56 -16.69 -1.59 -0.62
N LEU A 57 -16.99 -0.79 -1.63
CA LEU A 57 -16.23 0.39 -1.99
C LEU A 57 -17.08 1.62 -1.75
N TYR A 58 -16.48 2.61 -1.09
CA TYR A 58 -17.02 3.95 -0.97
C TYR A 58 -16.23 4.89 -1.88
N SER A 59 -16.94 5.73 -2.62
CA SER A 59 -16.31 6.62 -3.57
C SER A 59 -17.02 7.96 -3.61
N TYR A 60 -16.25 9.03 -3.43
CA TYR A 60 -16.70 10.36 -3.82
C TYR A 60 -16.73 10.45 -5.34
N THR A 61 -17.82 10.98 -5.88
CA THR A 61 -17.86 11.28 -7.30
C THR A 61 -17.11 12.60 -7.56
N PRO A 62 -16.54 12.81 -8.75
CA PRO A 62 -15.92 14.08 -9.11
C PRO A 62 -16.87 15.29 -8.93
N ASP A 63 -18.18 15.08 -9.10
CA ASP A 63 -19.19 16.11 -8.91
C ASP A 63 -19.44 16.41 -7.43
N SER A 64 -19.49 15.38 -6.58
CA SER A 64 -19.71 15.58 -5.14
C SER A 64 -18.54 16.25 -4.42
N LEU A 65 -17.32 16.15 -4.94
CA LEU A 65 -16.18 16.96 -4.50
C LEU A 65 -16.26 18.42 -4.96
N ARG A 66 -16.85 18.69 -6.13
CA ARG A 66 -17.07 20.06 -6.65
C ARG A 66 -18.23 20.76 -5.96
N THR A 67 -19.22 19.99 -5.50
CA THR A 67 -20.44 20.47 -4.87
C THR A 67 -20.47 20.21 -3.37
N ALA A 68 -19.31 20.05 -2.71
CA ALA A 68 -19.23 19.78 -1.28
C ALA A 68 -20.01 20.80 -0.41
N SER A 69 -20.24 22.02 -0.93
CA SER A 69 -21.05 23.08 -0.32
C SER A 69 -22.56 23.00 -0.60
N SER A 70 -23.03 22.10 -1.49
CA SER A 70 -24.45 21.94 -1.85
C SER A 70 -24.98 20.51 -1.68
N ALA A 71 -24.22 19.64 -1.03
CA ALA A 71 -24.75 18.37 -0.53
C ALA A 71 -25.90 18.69 0.45
N SER A 72 -27.07 18.13 0.18
CA SER A 72 -28.31 18.35 0.93
C SER A 72 -29.02 17.00 1.06
N ASP A 73 -30.15 16.95 1.76
CA ASP A 73 -30.98 15.74 1.83
C ASP A 73 -31.49 15.25 0.46
N ARG A 74 -31.27 16.02 -0.62
CA ARG A 74 -31.69 15.69 -1.99
C ARG A 74 -30.53 15.42 -2.95
N THR A 75 -29.29 15.74 -2.58
CA THR A 75 -28.11 15.55 -3.42
C THR A 75 -27.13 14.64 -2.71
N ALA A 76 -26.86 13.47 -3.29
CA ALA A 76 -25.94 12.52 -2.70
C ALA A 76 -24.50 13.05 -2.74
N ALA A 77 -23.76 12.73 -1.69
CA ALA A 77 -22.38 13.13 -1.47
C ALA A 77 -21.39 12.07 -1.95
N ALA A 78 -21.79 10.80 -1.99
CA ALA A 78 -20.94 9.70 -2.39
C ALA A 78 -21.76 8.52 -2.91
N VAL A 79 -21.05 7.52 -3.43
CA VAL A 79 -21.60 6.23 -3.85
C VAL A 79 -20.96 5.14 -3.02
N LYS A 80 -21.79 4.18 -2.62
CA LYS A 80 -21.36 2.89 -2.11
C LYS A 80 -21.63 1.83 -3.16
N VAL A 81 -20.63 1.04 -3.51
CA VAL A 81 -20.77 -0.15 -4.35
C VAL A 81 -20.46 -1.36 -3.50
N SER A 82 -21.44 -2.23 -3.31
CA SER A 82 -21.26 -3.50 -2.62
C SER A 82 -21.22 -4.62 -3.65
N SER A 83 -20.31 -5.57 -3.47
CA SER A 83 -20.15 -6.72 -4.34
C SER A 83 -20.32 -8.03 -3.57
N ARG A 84 -21.01 -8.98 -4.19
CA ARG A 84 -21.09 -10.37 -3.76
C ARG A 84 -20.88 -11.30 -4.95
N SER A 85 -19.89 -12.16 -4.83
CA SER A 85 -19.49 -13.14 -5.81
C SER A 85 -20.39 -14.36 -5.68
N SER A 86 -20.82 -14.89 -6.81
CA SER A 86 -21.43 -16.20 -6.97
C SER A 86 -20.66 -16.94 -8.05
N ALA A 87 -20.80 -18.27 -8.11
CA ALA A 87 -19.96 -19.16 -8.90
C ALA A 87 -19.67 -18.67 -10.33
N ASN A 88 -20.64 -18.04 -11.01
CA ASN A 88 -20.49 -17.51 -12.39
C ASN A 88 -20.99 -16.07 -12.55
N SER A 89 -21.17 -15.31 -11.46
CA SER A 89 -21.69 -13.95 -11.56
C SER A 89 -21.27 -13.09 -10.39
N LEU A 90 -21.02 -11.82 -10.65
CA LEU A 90 -20.82 -10.80 -9.64
C LEU A 90 -22.12 -10.02 -9.44
N ARG A 91 -22.71 -10.10 -8.25
CA ARG A 91 -23.83 -9.24 -7.87
C ARG A 91 -23.28 -7.93 -7.33
N LEU A 92 -23.62 -6.83 -7.99
CA LEU A 92 -23.30 -5.47 -7.55
C LEU A 92 -24.56 -4.78 -7.05
N GLU A 93 -24.42 -4.01 -5.99
CA GLU A 93 -25.48 -3.16 -5.43
C GLU A 93 -24.91 -1.76 -5.27
N VAL A 94 -25.62 -0.77 -5.80
CA VAL A 94 -25.17 0.61 -5.83
C VAL A 94 -26.10 1.46 -4.99
N SER A 95 -25.57 2.04 -3.93
CA SER A 95 -26.32 2.93 -3.03
C SER A 95 -25.80 4.35 -3.11
N ALA A 96 -26.71 5.32 -3.02
CA ALA A 96 -26.38 6.72 -2.89
C ALA A 96 -26.23 7.06 -1.40
N LEU A 97 -25.19 7.81 -1.05
CA LEU A 97 -24.90 8.22 0.32
C LEU A 97 -25.15 9.73 0.50
N PHE A 98 -25.95 10.09 1.49
CA PHE A 98 -26.34 11.47 1.82
C PHE A 98 -25.75 11.87 3.16
N GLY A 99 -25.10 13.03 3.20
CA GLY A 99 -24.43 13.51 4.40
C GLY A 99 -23.36 14.54 4.09
N PRO A 100 -22.83 15.22 5.12
CA PRO A 100 -21.82 16.24 4.94
C PRO A 100 -20.49 15.63 4.46
N VAL A 101 -19.92 16.19 3.39
CA VAL A 101 -18.55 15.85 2.96
C VAL A 101 -17.57 16.68 3.77
N VAL A 102 -16.94 16.06 4.77
CA VAL A 102 -15.91 16.71 5.59
C VAL A 102 -14.54 16.41 4.99
N THR A 103 -13.98 17.34 4.23
CA THR A 103 -12.76 17.13 3.43
C THR A 103 -11.47 17.00 4.26
N ASN A 104 -11.51 17.38 5.54
CA ASN A 104 -10.35 17.34 6.45
C ASN A 104 -10.36 16.15 7.43
N LYS A 105 -11.27 15.19 7.26
CA LYS A 105 -11.35 13.96 8.07
C LYS A 105 -11.68 12.78 7.17
N ILE A 106 -11.11 11.60 7.47
CA ILE A 106 -11.59 10.35 6.88
C ILE A 106 -13.00 10.10 7.45
N PRO A 107 -14.05 10.05 6.61
CA PRO A 107 -15.40 9.83 7.11
C PRO A 107 -15.57 8.41 7.69
N ASP A 108 -16.42 8.30 8.70
CA ASP A 108 -17.03 7.04 9.08
C ASP A 108 -18.21 6.78 8.14
N TRP A 109 -17.95 6.11 7.03
CA TRP A 109 -18.92 5.91 5.95
C TRP A 109 -20.25 5.28 6.40
N SER A 110 -20.23 4.46 7.46
CA SER A 110 -21.42 3.80 8.00
C SER A 110 -22.27 4.70 8.89
N ASN A 111 -21.65 5.67 9.58
CA ASN A 111 -22.31 6.48 10.60
C ASN A 111 -22.51 7.94 10.16
N ASP A 112 -21.64 8.46 9.30
CA ASP A 112 -21.66 9.85 8.82
C ASP A 112 -22.63 10.07 7.65
N PHE A 113 -23.13 8.99 7.03
CA PHE A 113 -23.99 9.06 5.84
C PHE A 113 -25.27 8.23 5.99
N ALA A 114 -26.39 8.82 5.57
CA ALA A 114 -27.62 8.09 5.31
C ALA A 114 -27.53 7.37 3.96
N GLU A 115 -27.78 6.07 3.95
CA GLU A 115 -27.73 5.24 2.76
C GLU A 115 -29.13 5.11 2.13
N GLN A 116 -29.23 5.44 0.84
CA GLN A 116 -30.36 5.09 0.01
C GLN A 116 -29.94 3.96 -0.93
N THR A 117 -30.44 2.75 -0.65
CA THR A 117 -30.23 1.59 -1.51
C THR A 117 -30.75 1.86 -2.91
N GLY A 118 -29.91 1.59 -3.91
CA GLY A 118 -30.24 1.72 -5.33
C GLY A 118 -30.31 0.37 -6.04
N PRO A 119 -30.07 0.35 -7.36
CA PRO A 119 -30.25 -0.85 -8.17
C PRO A 119 -29.21 -1.93 -7.84
N SER A 120 -29.61 -3.18 -8.08
CA SER A 120 -28.73 -4.33 -8.04
C SER A 120 -28.59 -4.96 -9.42
N TYR A 121 -27.36 -5.30 -9.79
CA TYR A 121 -26.99 -5.86 -11.07
C TYR A 121 -26.34 -7.22 -10.86
N ALA A 122 -26.67 -8.20 -11.69
CA ALA A 122 -25.96 -9.47 -11.75
C ALA A 122 -25.16 -9.50 -13.06
N LEU A 123 -23.83 -9.41 -12.94
CA LEU A 123 -22.92 -9.29 -14.07
C LEU A 123 -22.11 -10.58 -14.23
N ARG A 124 -21.88 -11.00 -15.46
CA ARG A 124 -20.92 -12.05 -15.84
C ARG A 124 -19.62 -11.44 -16.35
N ASP A 125 -18.62 -12.26 -16.58
CA ASP A 125 -17.35 -11.81 -17.16
C ASP A 125 -17.56 -10.97 -18.42
N GLY A 126 -16.93 -9.80 -18.49
CA GLY A 126 -17.01 -8.86 -19.60
C GLY A 126 -18.25 -7.96 -19.60
N ASP A 127 -19.29 -8.28 -18.83
CA ASP A 127 -20.51 -7.47 -18.76
C ASP A 127 -20.19 -6.07 -18.22
N THR A 128 -20.76 -5.07 -18.88
CA THR A 128 -20.67 -3.67 -18.47
C THR A 128 -22.08 -3.11 -18.28
N VAL A 129 -22.29 -2.36 -17.20
CA VAL A 129 -23.53 -1.64 -16.94
C VAL A 129 -23.25 -0.18 -16.63
N VAL A 130 -24.07 0.70 -17.21
CA VAL A 130 -24.06 2.14 -16.93
C VAL A 130 -25.14 2.42 -15.90
N VAL A 131 -24.76 2.85 -14.71
CA VAL A 131 -25.69 3.19 -13.63
C VAL A 131 -26.20 4.60 -13.84
N THR A 132 -27.42 4.71 -14.36
CA THR A 132 -28.10 5.99 -14.61
C THR A 132 -28.89 6.49 -13.41
N ASP A 133 -29.28 5.59 -12.50
CA ASP A 133 -30.13 5.91 -11.35
C ASP A 133 -29.51 6.94 -10.40
N LEU A 134 -28.18 7.09 -10.42
CA LEU A 134 -27.48 8.08 -9.61
C LEU A 134 -27.77 9.52 -10.05
N LEU A 135 -28.20 9.75 -11.30
CA LEU A 135 -28.55 11.07 -11.83
C LEU A 135 -29.69 11.72 -11.04
N LYS A 136 -30.66 10.94 -10.54
CA LYS A 136 -31.78 11.47 -9.75
C LYS A 136 -31.35 12.03 -8.39
N TYR A 137 -30.13 11.68 -7.96
CA TYR A 137 -29.49 12.16 -6.73
C TYR A 137 -28.38 13.18 -7.02
N GLY A 138 -28.30 13.70 -8.24
CA GLY A 138 -27.33 14.72 -8.65
C GLY A 138 -25.90 14.21 -8.89
N LEU A 139 -25.70 12.89 -9.01
CA LEU A 139 -24.40 12.28 -9.25
C LEU A 139 -24.20 11.91 -10.73
N SER A 140 -22.95 11.92 -11.18
CA SER A 140 -22.57 11.43 -12.52
C SER A 140 -22.87 9.93 -12.74
N LEU A 141 -23.00 9.56 -14.02
CA LEU A 141 -23.05 8.17 -14.46
C LEU A 141 -21.83 7.38 -13.98
N LEU A 142 -22.08 6.14 -13.58
CA LEU A 142 -21.05 5.20 -13.15
C LEU A 142 -21.01 4.02 -14.12
N ASN A 143 -19.85 3.71 -14.69
CA ASN A 143 -19.68 2.51 -15.50
C ASN A 143 -19.13 1.40 -14.61
N LEU A 144 -19.92 0.35 -14.41
CA LEU A 144 -19.51 -0.85 -13.70
C LEU A 144 -19.22 -1.94 -14.73
N GLN A 145 -18.11 -2.64 -14.54
CA GLN A 145 -17.77 -3.79 -15.36
C GLN A 145 -17.36 -4.96 -14.48
N ALA A 146 -17.90 -6.13 -14.73
CA ALA A 146 -17.36 -7.37 -14.17
C ALA A 146 -16.15 -7.80 -15.01
N ALA A 147 -15.03 -8.03 -14.34
CA ALA A 147 -13.78 -8.45 -14.94
C ALA A 147 -13.21 -9.65 -14.18
N PRO A 148 -12.37 -10.48 -14.82
CA PRO A 148 -11.70 -11.56 -14.14
C PRO A 148 -10.88 -11.00 -12.99
N ALA A 149 -11.00 -11.60 -11.79
CA ALA A 149 -10.05 -11.34 -10.70
C ALA A 149 -8.85 -12.30 -10.76
N LYS A 150 -8.74 -13.08 -11.84
CA LYS A 150 -7.56 -13.88 -12.15
C LYS A 150 -6.45 -12.99 -12.69
N PRO A 151 -5.20 -13.19 -12.25
CA PRO A 151 -4.08 -12.45 -12.80
C PRO A 151 -3.94 -12.68 -14.32
N VAL A 152 -3.79 -11.60 -15.06
CA VAL A 152 -3.47 -11.58 -16.49
C VAL A 152 -2.00 -11.24 -16.63
N ARG A 153 -1.25 -12.08 -17.36
CA ARG A 153 0.14 -11.78 -17.69
C ARG A 153 0.19 -10.66 -18.71
N LEU A 154 0.84 -9.57 -18.35
CA LEU A 154 1.13 -8.46 -19.26
C LEU A 154 2.46 -8.71 -19.98
N LEU A 155 2.47 -8.43 -21.28
CA LEU A 155 3.60 -8.62 -22.17
C LEU A 155 4.51 -7.40 -22.17
N LEU A 156 5.76 -7.58 -21.74
CA LEU A 156 6.79 -6.55 -21.86
C LEU A 156 7.03 -6.21 -23.34
N GLY A 157 7.16 -4.92 -23.66
CA GLY A 157 7.26 -4.40 -25.02
C GLY A 157 5.94 -4.33 -25.79
N THR A 158 4.83 -4.84 -25.24
CA THR A 158 3.48 -4.73 -25.83
C THR A 158 2.51 -3.97 -24.93
N ASP A 159 2.45 -4.35 -23.66
CA ASP A 159 1.60 -3.70 -22.66
C ASP A 159 2.39 -2.67 -21.83
N PHE A 160 3.69 -2.89 -21.65
CA PHE A 160 4.60 -1.98 -20.96
C PHE A 160 5.88 -1.76 -21.76
N ASP A 161 6.36 -0.51 -21.82
CA ASP A 161 7.73 -0.22 -22.22
C ASP A 161 8.65 -0.31 -21.01
N THR A 162 9.75 -1.06 -21.10
CA THR A 162 10.73 -1.17 -20.02
C THR A 162 11.89 -0.21 -20.23
N VAL A 163 12.28 0.52 -19.18
CA VAL A 163 13.45 1.41 -19.18
C VAL A 163 14.40 1.01 -18.06
N TYR A 164 15.68 0.81 -18.36
CA TYR A 164 16.68 0.38 -17.40
C TYR A 164 17.73 1.47 -17.18
N TYR A 165 17.92 1.89 -15.93
CA TYR A 165 19.02 2.77 -15.52
C TYR A 165 20.20 2.00 -14.92
N THR A 166 20.02 0.71 -14.64
CA THR A 166 21.07 -0.22 -14.22
C THR A 166 20.88 -1.56 -14.93
N PRO A 167 21.97 -2.24 -15.34
CA PRO A 167 21.90 -3.60 -15.86
C PRO A 167 21.78 -4.67 -14.76
N ALA A 168 21.87 -4.29 -13.47
CA ALA A 168 21.91 -5.22 -12.34
C ALA A 168 20.58 -5.95 -12.08
N LEU A 169 19.46 -5.40 -12.54
CA LEU A 169 18.14 -5.95 -12.29
C LEU A 169 17.31 -5.96 -13.58
N ASP A 170 16.72 -7.11 -13.85
CA ASP A 170 15.91 -7.35 -15.05
C ASP A 170 14.45 -7.59 -14.67
N ILE A 171 13.51 -7.11 -15.48
CA ILE A 171 12.09 -7.41 -15.29
C ILE A 171 11.74 -8.68 -16.07
N LEU A 172 11.32 -9.73 -15.37
CA LEU A 172 10.87 -10.97 -15.99
C LEU A 172 9.41 -10.90 -16.43
N GLY A 173 8.61 -10.07 -15.75
CA GLY A 173 7.32 -9.61 -16.24
C GLY A 173 6.34 -9.28 -15.14
N VAL A 174 5.11 -8.98 -15.56
CA VAL A 174 4.10 -8.32 -14.75
C VAL A 174 2.79 -9.10 -14.89
N ASP A 175 2.21 -9.50 -13.76
CA ASP A 175 0.85 -10.04 -13.71
C ASP A 175 -0.06 -8.96 -13.12
N GLU A 176 -1.10 -8.57 -13.84
CA GLU A 176 -2.11 -7.63 -13.36
C GLU A 176 -3.35 -8.41 -12.89
N SER A 177 -3.82 -8.08 -11.69
CA SER A 177 -5.05 -8.63 -11.13
C SER A 177 -5.83 -7.50 -10.47
N LEU A 178 -6.86 -6.99 -11.17
CA LEU A 178 -7.68 -5.85 -10.73
C LEU A 178 -6.82 -4.61 -10.38
N ASN A 179 -6.70 -4.27 -9.08
CA ASN A 179 -5.88 -3.15 -8.60
C ASN A 179 -4.47 -3.55 -8.18
N ARG A 180 -4.03 -4.79 -8.44
CA ARG A 180 -2.71 -5.26 -8.03
C ARG A 180 -1.87 -5.65 -9.21
N PHE A 181 -0.58 -5.36 -9.08
CA PHE A 181 0.45 -5.78 -10.01
C PHE A 181 1.46 -6.63 -9.28
N LYS A 182 1.67 -7.85 -9.74
CA LYS A 182 2.78 -8.70 -9.33
C LYS A 182 3.91 -8.53 -10.33
N ILE A 183 4.99 -7.88 -9.90
CA ILE A 183 6.17 -7.67 -10.74
C ILE A 183 7.22 -8.70 -10.33
N SER A 184 7.73 -9.45 -11.30
CA SER A 184 8.81 -10.40 -11.10
C SER A 184 10.10 -9.85 -11.66
N VAL A 185 11.16 -9.88 -10.86
CA VAL A 185 12.49 -9.35 -11.18
C VAL A 185 13.56 -10.43 -11.04
N SER A 186 14.67 -10.29 -11.74
CA SER A 186 15.85 -11.13 -11.62
C SER A 186 17.08 -10.29 -11.33
N ASN A 187 17.90 -10.70 -10.36
CA ASN A 187 19.21 -10.10 -10.15
C ASN A 187 20.21 -10.64 -11.20
N ARG A 188 20.72 -9.74 -12.03
CA ARG A 188 21.73 -10.00 -13.08
C ARG A 188 23.15 -9.64 -12.62
N ALA A 189 23.29 -8.94 -11.51
CA ALA A 189 24.60 -8.59 -10.96
C ALA A 189 25.27 -9.80 -10.28
N SER A 190 26.59 -9.70 -10.10
CA SER A 190 27.39 -10.65 -9.32
C SER A 190 27.29 -10.43 -7.81
N LYS A 191 26.57 -9.39 -7.36
CA LYS A 191 26.38 -9.02 -5.95
C LYS A 191 24.94 -9.25 -5.51
N PRO A 192 24.69 -9.64 -4.25
CA PRO A 192 23.34 -9.66 -3.68
C PRO A 192 22.73 -8.25 -3.66
N VAL A 193 21.49 -8.14 -4.15
CA VAL A 193 20.71 -6.90 -4.10
C VAL A 193 20.01 -6.82 -2.74
N ALA A 194 20.20 -5.70 -2.05
CA ALA A 194 19.59 -5.41 -0.76
C ALA A 194 18.35 -4.53 -0.89
N ALA A 195 18.25 -3.66 -1.89
CA ALA A 195 17.01 -2.97 -2.22
C ALA A 195 16.98 -2.61 -3.71
N TYR A 196 15.79 -2.41 -4.26
CA TYR A 196 15.62 -1.87 -5.61
C TYR A 196 14.45 -0.89 -5.68
N ALA A 197 14.52 -0.02 -6.67
CA ALA A 197 13.55 1.02 -6.95
C ALA A 197 12.99 0.87 -8.37
N LEU A 198 11.66 0.85 -8.47
CA LEU A 198 10.91 0.85 -9.73
C LEU A 198 10.15 2.17 -9.91
N GLY A 199 9.94 2.58 -11.15
CA GLY A 199 9.23 3.81 -11.52
C GLY A 199 8.16 3.57 -12.59
N ASN A 200 7.23 4.51 -12.69
CA ASN A 200 6.20 4.53 -13.73
C ASN A 200 6.52 5.45 -14.94
N GLY A 201 7.68 6.10 -14.92
CA GLY A 201 8.16 6.94 -16.02
C GLY A 201 7.38 8.24 -16.25
N HIS A 202 6.53 8.68 -15.30
CA HIS A 202 5.76 9.93 -15.40
C HIS A 202 6.63 11.19 -15.21
N ALA A 203 7.77 11.07 -14.51
CA ALA A 203 8.68 12.18 -14.24
C ALA A 203 10.14 11.68 -14.22
N HIS A 204 10.71 11.35 -15.38
CA HIS A 204 12.06 10.77 -15.49
C HIS A 204 12.29 9.60 -14.51
N ALA A 205 13.54 9.25 -14.20
CA ALA A 205 13.95 8.08 -13.41
C ALA A 205 13.54 8.11 -11.92
N VAL A 206 12.48 8.83 -11.56
CA VAL A 206 12.02 8.93 -10.17
C VAL A 206 11.31 7.63 -9.77
N ALA A 207 11.84 7.01 -8.73
CA ALA A 207 11.26 5.83 -8.09
C ALA A 207 9.85 6.14 -7.54
N SER A 208 8.87 5.36 -7.95
CA SER A 208 7.51 5.36 -7.36
C SER A 208 7.29 4.16 -6.42
N LEU A 209 8.08 3.10 -6.59
CA LEU A 209 7.99 1.87 -5.82
C LEU A 209 9.38 1.49 -5.31
N VAL A 210 9.48 1.15 -4.03
CA VAL A 210 10.73 0.67 -3.41
C VAL A 210 10.46 -0.69 -2.78
N THR A 211 11.39 -1.62 -2.99
CA THR A 211 11.42 -2.89 -2.28
C THR A 211 12.72 -2.99 -1.52
N ASP A 212 12.60 -3.03 -0.20
CA ASP A 212 13.73 -3.15 0.72
C ASP A 212 13.68 -4.50 1.42
N PHE A 213 14.71 -5.31 1.15
CA PHE A 213 14.81 -6.67 1.65
C PHE A 213 15.10 -6.76 3.15
N ALA A 214 15.54 -5.68 3.81
CA ALA A 214 15.80 -5.65 5.25
C ALA A 214 14.55 -6.02 6.07
N TRP A 215 13.37 -5.65 5.56
CA TRP A 215 12.06 -5.81 6.19
C TRP A 215 11.39 -7.17 5.94
N LEU A 216 11.98 -8.03 5.11
CA LEU A 216 11.43 -9.37 4.89
C LEU A 216 11.85 -10.32 6.03
N GLU A 217 10.92 -11.17 6.47
CA GLU A 217 11.13 -12.07 7.62
C GLU A 217 12.30 -13.04 7.40
N ASP A 218 12.55 -13.44 6.16
CA ASP A 218 13.45 -14.53 5.78
C ASP A 218 14.92 -14.15 5.58
N ASP A 219 15.36 -12.95 5.98
CA ASP A 219 16.72 -12.44 5.71
C ASP A 219 17.08 -12.43 4.20
N ARG A 220 16.04 -12.48 3.35
CA ARG A 220 16.18 -12.59 1.90
C ARG A 220 16.78 -11.31 1.38
N LYS A 221 18.07 -11.27 1.11
CA LYS A 221 18.62 -10.47 0.01
C LYS A 221 18.16 -11.11 -1.29
N LEU A 222 18.31 -10.45 -2.43
CA LEU A 222 18.14 -11.10 -3.73
C LEU A 222 19.51 -11.54 -4.26
N PRO A 223 19.90 -12.84 -4.13
CA PRO A 223 21.22 -13.31 -4.54
C PRO A 223 21.46 -13.16 -6.06
N PRO A 224 22.72 -13.18 -6.52
CA PRO A 224 23.04 -13.26 -7.95
C PRO A 224 22.28 -14.38 -8.66
N GLY A 225 21.64 -14.06 -9.79
CA GLY A 225 20.86 -15.01 -10.59
C GLY A 225 19.50 -15.41 -10.02
N ALA A 226 19.17 -14.99 -8.80
CA ALA A 226 17.88 -15.30 -8.19
C ALA A 226 16.78 -14.35 -8.66
N THR A 227 15.54 -14.80 -8.50
CA THR A 227 14.34 -14.08 -8.88
C THR A 227 13.49 -13.74 -7.66
N TYR A 228 12.79 -12.61 -7.72
CA TYR A 228 11.84 -12.21 -6.68
C TYR A 228 10.59 -11.63 -7.31
N SER A 229 9.45 -11.84 -6.67
CA SER A 229 8.19 -11.24 -7.08
C SER A 229 7.58 -10.49 -5.91
N ALA A 230 7.16 -9.25 -6.15
CA ALA A 230 6.41 -8.44 -5.20
C ALA A 230 5.08 -7.97 -5.81
N GLU A 231 4.07 -7.88 -4.95
CA GLU A 231 2.79 -7.27 -5.28
C GLU A 231 2.76 -5.80 -4.88
N TYR A 232 2.22 -4.97 -5.78
CA TYR A 232 2.06 -3.53 -5.61
C TYR A 232 0.61 -3.15 -5.91
N ASP A 233 0.07 -2.15 -5.20
CA ASP A 233 -1.20 -1.56 -5.60
C ASP A 233 -1.00 -0.62 -6.80
N SER A 234 -1.90 -0.71 -7.77
CA SER A 234 -2.03 0.17 -8.93
C SER A 234 -1.98 1.67 -8.58
N GLU A 235 -2.50 2.06 -7.41
CA GLU A 235 -2.49 3.44 -6.91
C GLU A 235 -1.08 3.87 -6.50
N GLN A 236 -0.38 3.03 -5.75
CA GLN A 236 1.01 3.26 -5.33
C GLN A 236 1.97 3.29 -6.52
N ALA A 237 1.73 2.40 -7.49
CA ALA A 237 2.50 2.38 -8.72
C ALA A 237 2.24 3.63 -9.58
N GLY A 238 1.22 4.44 -9.27
CA GLY A 238 0.78 5.57 -10.09
C GLY A 238 0.31 5.14 -11.49
N TRP A 239 0.00 3.87 -11.67
CA TRP A 239 -0.43 3.29 -12.96
C TRP A 239 -1.93 3.44 -13.21
N ARG A 240 -2.70 3.88 -12.20
CA ARG A 240 -4.12 4.25 -12.37
C ARG A 240 -4.34 5.45 -13.28
N ALA A 241 -3.32 6.27 -13.52
CA ALA A 241 -3.43 7.56 -14.20
C ALA A 241 -3.18 7.50 -15.71
N TYR A 242 -3.01 6.32 -16.33
CA TYR A 242 -2.87 6.25 -17.79
C TYR A 242 -4.22 6.48 -18.46
N PRO A 243 -4.45 7.64 -19.12
CA PRO A 243 -5.63 7.78 -19.95
C PRO A 243 -5.56 6.72 -21.05
N ALA A 244 -6.72 6.19 -21.46
CA ALA A 244 -6.80 5.17 -22.52
C ALA A 244 -6.17 5.63 -23.86
N SER A 245 -5.89 6.93 -24.01
CA SER A 245 -5.25 7.56 -25.16
C SER A 245 -3.72 7.73 -25.04
N ALA A 246 -3.10 7.46 -23.88
CA ALA A 246 -1.66 7.60 -23.69
C ALA A 246 -0.88 6.40 -24.27
N ARG A 247 0.33 6.69 -24.75
CA ARG A 247 1.36 5.69 -25.11
C ARG A 247 1.50 4.65 -23.99
N ARG A 248 1.91 3.42 -24.35
CA ARG A 248 2.11 2.30 -23.43
C ARG A 248 2.79 2.75 -22.13
N PRO A 249 2.29 2.33 -20.96
CA PRO A 249 2.89 2.68 -19.69
C PRO A 249 4.34 2.24 -19.61
N LYS A 250 5.16 2.98 -18.86
CA LYS A 250 6.58 2.67 -18.67
C LYS A 250 6.78 1.98 -17.33
N LEU A 251 7.56 0.91 -17.33
CA LEU A 251 8.11 0.29 -16.15
C LEU A 251 9.61 0.56 -16.12
N VAL A 252 10.04 1.39 -15.17
CA VAL A 252 11.42 1.86 -15.05
C VAL A 252 12.13 1.10 -13.95
N VAL A 253 13.27 0.48 -14.24
CA VAL A 253 14.23 0.03 -13.21
C VAL A 253 15.15 1.21 -12.91
N ALA A 254 14.86 1.92 -11.83
CA ALA A 254 15.46 3.21 -11.54
C ALA A 254 16.81 3.07 -10.82
N ALA A 255 16.86 2.25 -9.77
CA ALA A 255 18.09 2.04 -9.01
C ALA A 255 18.09 0.70 -8.26
N VAL A 256 19.29 0.27 -7.91
CA VAL A 256 19.59 -0.92 -7.11
C VAL A 256 20.60 -0.52 -6.03
N LEU A 257 20.39 -1.01 -4.82
CA LEU A 257 21.33 -0.92 -3.71
C LEU A 257 21.79 -2.34 -3.36
N PHE A 258 23.09 -2.58 -3.40
CA PHE A 258 23.70 -3.86 -3.07
C PHE A 258 23.93 -4.00 -1.57
N GLN A 259 24.18 -5.24 -1.14
CA GLN A 259 24.46 -5.57 0.26
C GLN A 259 25.69 -4.85 0.83
N ASP A 260 26.71 -4.59 0.00
CA ASP A 260 27.94 -3.90 0.43
C ASP A 260 27.77 -2.37 0.56
N GLY A 261 26.55 -1.86 0.35
CA GLY A 261 26.24 -0.44 0.40
C GLY A 261 26.52 0.33 -0.90
N SER A 262 27.12 -0.32 -1.91
CA SER A 262 27.23 0.27 -3.24
C SER A 262 25.89 0.29 -3.97
N SER A 263 25.67 1.28 -4.82
CA SER A 263 24.43 1.43 -5.60
C SER A 263 24.70 1.68 -7.08
N GLU A 264 23.73 1.32 -7.91
CA GLU A 264 23.73 1.53 -9.36
C GLU A 264 22.37 2.04 -9.82
N GLY A 265 22.36 2.84 -10.88
CA GLY A 265 21.14 3.37 -11.46
C GLY A 265 21.17 4.88 -11.63
N ASP A 266 19.98 5.46 -11.64
CA ASP A 266 19.82 6.91 -11.57
C ASP A 266 20.36 7.45 -10.23
N ALA A 267 21.07 8.57 -10.30
CA ALA A 267 21.77 9.14 -9.15
C ALA A 267 20.80 9.56 -8.03
N THR A 268 19.66 10.16 -8.39
CA THR A 268 18.65 10.62 -7.44
C THR A 268 17.95 9.44 -6.77
N SER A 269 17.58 8.41 -7.54
CA SER A 269 16.99 7.19 -6.97
C SER A 269 17.98 6.41 -6.10
N SER A 270 19.25 6.34 -6.50
CA SER A 270 20.31 5.63 -5.75
C SER A 270 20.63 6.32 -4.42
N SER A 271 20.77 7.65 -4.42
CA SER A 271 20.95 8.43 -3.19
C SER A 271 19.72 8.31 -2.30
N GLY A 272 18.52 8.35 -2.88
CA GLY A 272 17.26 8.20 -2.16
C GLY A 272 17.15 6.87 -1.40
N LEU A 273 17.53 5.74 -2.01
CA LEU A 273 17.58 4.45 -1.32
C LEU A 273 18.52 4.48 -0.12
N THR A 274 19.71 5.07 -0.31
CA THR A 274 20.75 5.14 0.73
C THR A 274 20.34 6.04 1.89
N ASP A 275 19.84 7.24 1.60
CA ASP A 275 19.41 8.22 2.59
C ASP A 275 18.20 7.73 3.37
N SER A 276 17.24 7.09 2.69
CA SER A 276 16.08 6.49 3.34
C SER A 276 16.50 5.42 4.35
N ARG A 277 17.38 4.50 3.95
CA ARG A 277 17.89 3.46 4.86
C ARG A 277 18.67 4.03 6.04
N LYS A 278 19.46 5.07 5.81
CA LYS A 278 20.17 5.76 6.88
C LYS A 278 19.18 6.34 7.90
N GLY A 279 18.14 7.04 7.42
CA GLY A 279 17.08 7.57 8.27
C GLY A 279 16.33 6.49 9.04
N GLN A 280 16.00 5.39 8.36
CA GLN A 280 15.40 4.22 8.99
C GLN A 280 16.27 3.66 10.11
N ARG A 281 17.55 3.38 9.83
CA ARG A 281 18.48 2.78 10.78
C ARG A 281 18.65 3.63 12.03
N ASP A 282 18.86 4.93 11.84
CA ASP A 282 19.09 5.87 12.94
C ASP A 282 17.84 5.99 13.83
N GLN A 283 16.65 6.05 13.23
CA GLN A 283 15.41 6.12 13.99
C GLN A 283 15.06 4.78 14.65
N LEU A 284 15.32 3.66 13.99
CA LEU A 284 15.04 2.32 14.49
C LEU A 284 15.86 2.00 15.74
N ALA A 285 17.12 2.42 15.77
CA ALA A 285 17.95 2.34 16.97
C ALA A 285 17.26 3.00 18.19
N ARG A 286 16.74 4.20 18.00
CA ARG A 286 16.08 4.99 19.06
C ARG A 286 14.75 4.39 19.48
N VAL A 287 13.99 3.85 18.52
CA VAL A 287 12.75 3.12 18.81
C VAL A 287 13.06 1.84 19.61
N LEU A 288 14.10 1.09 19.23
CA LEU A 288 14.54 -0.09 19.96
C LEU A 288 14.95 0.25 21.39
N ASP A 289 15.68 1.34 21.61
CA ASP A 289 16.04 1.80 22.96
C ASP A 289 14.79 2.07 23.82
N ILE A 290 13.77 2.73 23.25
CA ILE A 290 12.50 2.96 23.95
C ILE A 290 11.78 1.65 24.24
N LEU A 291 11.66 0.76 23.25
CA LEU A 291 11.01 -0.54 23.45
C LEU A 291 11.74 -1.34 24.52
N ASN A 292 13.07 -1.39 24.50
CA ASN A 292 13.91 -2.12 25.45
C ASN A 292 13.88 -1.52 26.87
N SER A 293 13.50 -0.24 27.03
CA SER A 293 13.36 0.37 28.36
C SER A 293 12.25 -0.25 29.23
N VAL A 294 11.41 -1.10 28.65
CA VAL A 294 10.37 -1.87 29.36
C VAL A 294 10.82 -3.32 29.46
N GLU A 295 10.96 -3.86 30.65
CA GLU A 295 11.21 -5.29 30.88
C GLU A 295 9.94 -5.94 31.44
N PRO A 296 8.98 -6.34 30.58
CA PRO A 296 7.71 -6.85 31.07
C PRO A 296 7.89 -8.24 31.66
N SER A 297 7.45 -8.41 32.91
CA SER A 297 7.38 -9.74 33.53
C SER A 297 6.06 -10.42 33.18
N THR A 298 4.99 -9.64 33.03
CA THR A 298 3.59 -10.06 32.81
C THR A 298 2.94 -9.32 31.63
N ASP A 299 1.74 -9.77 31.21
CA ASP A 299 0.95 -9.08 30.19
C ASP A 299 0.37 -7.75 30.73
N GLU A 300 0.10 -7.68 32.03
CA GLU A 300 -0.33 -6.46 32.72
C GLU A 300 0.73 -5.36 32.64
N ASP A 301 2.02 -5.73 32.79
CA ASP A 301 3.14 -4.79 32.66
C ASP A 301 3.18 -4.19 31.25
N VAL A 302 3.03 -5.03 30.23
CA VAL A 302 2.98 -4.59 28.82
C VAL A 302 1.80 -3.65 28.61
N ALA A 303 0.61 -4.05 29.05
CA ALA A 303 -0.59 -3.25 28.87
C ALA A 303 -0.49 -1.87 29.53
N ALA A 304 0.10 -1.79 30.73
CA ALA A 304 0.34 -0.52 31.41
C ALA A 304 1.40 0.34 30.68
N ALA A 305 2.38 -0.29 30.05
CA ALA A 305 3.49 0.38 29.39
C ALA A 305 3.16 0.90 27.97
N ILE A 306 2.23 0.27 27.24
CA ILE A 306 1.92 0.61 25.83
C ILE A 306 1.66 2.10 25.64
N LYS A 307 0.82 2.72 26.48
CA LYS A 307 0.50 4.16 26.36
C LYS A 307 1.75 5.04 26.49
N LYS A 308 2.67 4.67 27.41
CA LYS A 308 3.95 5.37 27.60
C LYS A 308 4.88 5.16 26.40
N LEU A 309 5.01 3.92 25.91
CA LEU A 309 5.82 3.60 24.73
C LEU A 309 5.36 4.38 23.50
N LYS A 310 4.04 4.40 23.22
CA LYS A 310 3.46 5.18 22.11
C LYS A 310 3.78 6.66 22.24
N ALA A 311 3.65 7.24 23.44
CA ALA A 311 3.95 8.65 23.69
C ALA A 311 5.45 8.98 23.50
N GLN A 312 6.35 8.10 23.94
CA GLN A 312 7.79 8.28 23.76
C GLN A 312 8.21 8.17 22.29
N ILE A 313 7.68 7.18 21.56
CA ILE A 313 7.98 6.99 20.14
C ILE A 313 7.41 8.13 19.29
N SER A 314 6.17 8.56 19.54
CA SER A 314 5.58 9.68 18.80
C SER A 314 6.33 10.99 19.05
N GLY A 315 6.84 11.19 20.26
CA GLY A 315 7.64 12.33 20.68
C GLY A 315 9.10 12.33 20.19
N LEU A 316 9.58 11.27 19.52
CA LEU A 316 10.95 11.26 18.98
C LEU A 316 11.13 12.37 17.93
N PRO A 317 12.11 13.30 18.08
CA PRO A 317 12.36 14.31 17.07
C PRO A 317 12.92 13.69 15.79
N GLU A 318 12.59 14.31 14.67
CA GLU A 318 13.28 14.07 13.39
C GLU A 318 14.68 14.68 13.47
N LEU A 319 15.68 13.93 13.03
CA LEU A 319 17.04 14.44 12.90
C LEU A 319 17.19 15.00 11.49
N SER A 320 18.11 15.95 11.33
CA SER A 320 18.47 16.51 10.03
C SER A 320 19.96 16.30 9.82
N THR A 321 20.33 15.92 8.61
CA THR A 321 21.75 15.79 8.23
C THR A 321 22.31 17.09 7.64
N HIS A 322 21.45 18.09 7.41
CA HIS A 322 21.81 19.38 6.81
C HIS A 322 21.17 20.58 7.53
N LEU A 323 21.84 21.73 7.43
CA LEU A 323 21.35 23.03 7.93
C LEU A 323 20.19 23.59 7.09
N GLU A 324 20.06 23.16 5.84
CA GLU A 324 18.97 23.52 4.92
C GLU A 324 18.28 22.24 4.40
N ALA A 325 16.97 22.31 4.16
CA ALA A 325 16.16 21.19 3.68
C ALA A 325 16.50 20.85 2.22
N SER A 326 17.52 20.02 2.02
CA SER A 326 17.85 19.43 0.72
C SER A 326 16.93 18.24 0.40
N ALA A 327 16.87 17.80 -0.86
CA ALA A 327 16.11 16.61 -1.25
C ALA A 327 16.60 15.34 -0.49
N SER A 328 17.90 15.25 -0.22
CA SER A 328 18.49 14.19 0.59
C SER A 328 18.00 14.22 2.05
N ASP A 329 17.93 15.41 2.66
CA ASP A 329 17.40 15.59 4.02
C ASP A 329 15.92 15.18 4.11
N LEU A 330 15.11 15.50 3.09
CA LEU A 330 13.71 15.08 3.03
C LEU A 330 13.56 13.55 2.98
N VAL A 331 14.39 12.87 2.19
CA VAL A 331 14.34 11.40 2.07
C VAL A 331 14.83 10.71 3.34
N TYR A 332 15.86 11.27 3.97
CA TYR A 332 16.33 10.82 5.28
C TYR A 332 15.23 10.95 6.34
N ARG A 333 14.60 12.13 6.48
CA ARG A 333 13.51 12.35 7.44
C ARG A 333 12.30 11.46 7.18
N ALA A 334 11.93 11.24 5.92
CA ALA A 334 10.88 10.30 5.56
C ALA A 334 11.19 8.86 6.03
N GLY A 335 12.46 8.44 5.91
CA GLY A 335 12.94 7.18 6.48
C GLY A 335 12.69 7.09 7.98
N GLN A 336 12.97 8.17 8.72
CA GLN A 336 12.70 8.25 10.16
C GLN A 336 11.19 8.21 10.47
N GLN A 337 10.39 9.00 9.76
CA GLN A 337 8.95 9.10 9.98
C GLN A 337 8.26 7.73 9.82
N ALA A 338 8.68 6.94 8.84
CA ALA A 338 8.07 5.63 8.67
C ALA A 338 8.40 4.67 9.79
N ILE A 339 9.63 4.65 10.32
CA ILE A 339 9.96 3.82 11.48
C ILE A 339 9.06 4.16 12.67
N LYS A 340 8.82 5.45 12.91
CA LYS A 340 7.87 5.89 13.93
C LYS A 340 6.48 5.34 13.65
N ALA A 341 6.00 5.45 12.41
CA ALA A 341 4.69 4.95 12.03
C ALA A 341 4.56 3.42 12.22
N VAL A 342 5.55 2.64 11.76
CA VAL A 342 5.61 1.18 11.95
C VAL A 342 5.48 0.82 13.43
N ALA A 343 6.31 1.43 14.26
CA ALA A 343 6.34 1.13 15.70
C ALA A 343 5.05 1.52 16.43
N LEU A 344 4.43 2.64 16.03
CA LEU A 344 3.15 3.06 16.60
C LEU A 344 2.03 2.10 16.21
N THR A 345 1.98 1.66 14.95
CA THR A 345 0.98 0.67 14.50
C THR A 345 1.17 -0.67 15.19
N ASP A 346 2.40 -1.19 15.29
CA ASP A 346 2.64 -2.46 15.99
C ASP A 346 2.19 -2.40 17.47
N LEU A 347 2.36 -1.24 18.13
CA LEU A 347 1.85 -1.01 19.48
C LEU A 347 0.34 -0.83 19.54
N GLU A 348 -0.30 -0.24 18.53
CA GLU A 348 -1.76 -0.15 18.41
C GLU A 348 -2.40 -1.53 18.22
N GLU A 349 -1.79 -2.39 17.39
CA GLU A 349 -2.24 -3.76 17.22
C GLU A 349 -2.08 -4.57 18.50
N LEU A 350 -0.98 -4.36 19.22
CA LEU A 350 -0.75 -4.97 20.52
C LEU A 350 -1.80 -4.51 21.56
N GLU A 351 -2.16 -3.23 21.56
CA GLU A 351 -3.21 -2.65 22.42
C GLU A 351 -4.60 -3.20 22.11
N ALA A 352 -4.91 -3.35 20.81
CA ALA A 352 -6.21 -3.80 20.32
C ALA A 352 -6.41 -5.32 20.44
N ALA A 353 -5.36 -6.10 20.76
CA ALA A 353 -5.46 -7.55 20.86
C ALA A 353 -6.40 -7.97 22.00
N PRO A 354 -7.53 -8.66 21.70
CA PRO A 354 -8.52 -8.98 22.72
C PRO A 354 -8.01 -10.03 23.72
N ARG A 355 -7.81 -9.59 24.97
CA ARG A 355 -7.27 -10.41 26.08
C ARG A 355 -8.06 -11.69 26.36
N GLN A 356 -9.32 -11.77 25.92
CA GLN A 356 -10.21 -12.91 26.15
C GLN A 356 -9.90 -14.09 25.22
N TYR A 357 -9.22 -13.87 24.09
CA TYR A 357 -8.95 -14.90 23.08
C TYR A 357 -7.52 -15.40 23.06
N TYR A 358 -6.60 -14.70 23.73
CA TYR A 358 -5.19 -15.04 23.73
C TYR A 358 -4.77 -15.47 25.14
N GLY A 359 -4.10 -16.62 25.24
CA GLY A 359 -3.64 -17.17 26.51
C GLY A 359 -2.67 -16.24 27.24
N THR A 360 -2.36 -16.58 28.50
CA THR A 360 -1.43 -15.83 29.34
C THR A 360 -0.06 -15.68 28.68
N GLY A 361 0.51 -14.48 28.72
CA GLY A 361 1.83 -14.15 28.17
C GLY A 361 1.82 -13.73 26.70
N TYR A 362 0.64 -13.59 26.07
CA TYR A 362 0.54 -13.21 24.65
C TYR A 362 1.14 -11.82 24.39
N LEU A 363 0.78 -10.82 25.19
CA LEU A 363 1.24 -9.44 24.97
C LEU A 363 2.74 -9.34 25.18
N LYS A 364 3.26 -9.99 26.23
CA LYS A 364 4.70 -10.11 26.49
C LYS A 364 5.44 -10.73 25.31
N ASN A 365 5.00 -11.91 24.87
CA ASN A 365 5.66 -12.61 23.77
C ASN A 365 5.59 -11.83 22.45
N ARG A 366 4.48 -11.12 22.19
CA ARG A 366 4.35 -10.29 21.00
C ARG A 366 5.26 -9.06 21.05
N LEU A 367 5.40 -8.40 22.19
CA LEU A 367 6.35 -7.29 22.36
C LEU A 367 7.80 -7.75 22.18
N VAL A 368 8.17 -8.92 22.72
CA VAL A 368 9.49 -9.54 22.48
C VAL A 368 9.70 -9.82 20.99
N ALA A 369 8.70 -10.40 20.31
CA ALA A 369 8.80 -10.66 18.87
C ALA A 369 8.97 -9.38 18.04
N ILE A 370 8.31 -8.27 18.40
CA ILE A 370 8.50 -6.97 17.76
C ILE A 370 9.95 -6.49 17.92
N ARG A 371 10.50 -6.57 19.14
CA ARG A 371 11.90 -6.20 19.41
C ARG A 371 12.88 -7.04 18.60
N ASP A 372 12.70 -8.37 18.62
CA ASP A 372 13.56 -9.29 17.88
C ASP A 372 13.50 -9.03 16.38
N HIS A 373 12.31 -8.74 15.84
CA HIS A 373 12.14 -8.35 14.45
C HIS A 373 12.90 -7.05 14.15
N TYR A 374 12.72 -6.02 14.97
CA TYR A 374 13.39 -4.73 14.77
C TYR A 374 14.91 -4.83 14.90
N SER A 375 15.43 -5.62 15.84
CA SER A 375 16.87 -5.85 15.95
C SER A 375 17.44 -6.53 14.70
N LYS A 376 16.71 -7.49 14.11
CA LYS A 376 17.10 -8.12 12.84
C LYS A 376 17.07 -7.11 11.69
N VAL A 377 16.03 -6.29 11.59
CA VAL A 377 15.94 -5.23 10.57
C VAL A 377 17.08 -4.23 10.73
N GLN A 378 17.37 -3.78 11.95
CA GLN A 378 18.46 -2.84 12.23
C GLN A 378 19.83 -3.38 11.80
N ALA A 379 20.09 -4.68 11.97
CA ALA A 379 21.34 -5.31 11.55
C ALA A 379 21.48 -5.43 10.02
N ARG A 380 20.38 -5.29 9.27
CA ARG A 380 20.33 -5.42 7.80
C ARG A 380 20.36 -4.09 7.07
N LEU A 381 19.98 -3.00 7.75
CA LEU A 381 20.07 -1.61 7.26
C LEU A 381 21.48 -1.05 7.45
#